data_AF-A0A3D3ZGC6-F1
#
_entry.id   AF-A0A3D3ZGC6-F1
#
_cell.length_a   1.000
_cell.length_b   1.000
_cell.length_c   1.000
_cell.angle_alpha   90.00
_cell.angle_beta   90.00
_cell.angle_gamma   90.00
#
_symmetry.space_group_name_H-M   'P 1'
#
loop_
_entity.id
_entity.type
_entity.pdbx_description
1 polymer ?
#
loop_
_entity_poly.entity_id
_entity_poly.type
_entity_poly.pdbx_seq_one_letter_code
_entity_poly.pdbx_strand_id
1 'polypeptide(L)' 'MANQVHLDVLSGGVRAWNNWRKAHSEKLPDLKDADLKGKNLYGANFRRANLERANLEGAVLSTADLSFANLSWANLS' A
#
# COMPACT_ATOMS: atom_id res chain seq x y z
N MET A 1 -3.71 6.67 11.42
CA MET A 1 -3.47 7.58 10.28
C MET A 1 -2.16 7.23 9.63
N ALA A 2 -2.15 7.14 8.31
CA ALA A 2 -1.01 6.70 7.51
C ALA A 2 0.17 7.67 7.63
N ASN A 3 1.36 7.15 7.39
CA ASN A 3 2.54 8.00 7.30
C ASN A 3 2.52 8.79 5.98
N GLN A 4 2.66 10.11 6.09
CA GLN A 4 2.57 11.01 4.92
C GLN A 4 3.63 10.72 3.86
N VAL A 5 4.86 10.37 4.25
CA VAL A 5 5.93 10.04 3.29
C VAL A 5 5.56 8.82 2.46
N HIS A 6 4.94 7.80 3.06
CA HIS A 6 4.49 6.62 2.33
C HIS A 6 3.35 6.96 1.36
N LEU A 7 2.42 7.82 1.77
CA LEU A 7 1.35 8.30 0.90
C LEU A 7 1.91 9.09 -0.29
N ASP A 8 2.85 10.00 -0.04
CA ASP A 8 3.48 10.83 -1.07
C ASP A 8 4.23 9.98 -2.09
N VAL A 9 5.01 8.99 -1.63
CA VAL A 9 5.70 8.06 -2.53
C VAL A 9 4.69 7.24 -3.35
N LEU A 10 3.64 6.72 -2.72
CA LEU A 10 2.61 5.92 -3.40
C LEU A 10 1.79 6.76 -4.38
N SER A 11 1.62 8.06 -4.12
CA SER A 11 0.98 9.02 -5.04
C SER A 11 1.75 9.18 -6.35
N GLY A 12 3.07 8.95 -6.32
CA GLY A 12 3.93 8.86 -7.51
C GLY A 12 3.72 7.59 -8.35
N GLY A 13 2.81 6.71 -7.94
CA GLY A 13 2.44 5.49 -8.64
C GLY A 13 3.27 4.27 -8.27
N VAL A 14 2.85 3.10 -8.77
CA VAL A 14 3.43 1.81 -8.39
C VAL A 14 4.93 1.70 -8.69
N ARG A 15 5.42 2.34 -9.77
CA ARG A 15 6.86 2.35 -10.09
C ARG A 15 7.67 3.11 -9.02
N ALA A 16 7.19 4.27 -8.59
CA ALA A 16 7.83 5.05 -7.53
C ALA A 16 7.80 4.27 -6.21
N TRP A 17 6.64 3.69 -5.88
CA TRP A 17 6.46 2.84 -4.71
C TRP A 17 7.44 1.66 -4.68
N ASN A 18 7.51 0.88 -5.75
CA ASN A 18 8.37 -0.30 -5.82
C ASN A 18 9.86 0.07 -5.78
N ASN A 19 10.26 1.18 -6.40
CA ASN A 19 11.62 1.70 -6.28
C ASN A 19 11.95 2.08 -4.84
N TRP A 20 11.03 2.76 -4.14
CA TRP A 20 11.20 3.12 -2.75
C TRP A 20 11.28 1.87 -1.84
N ARG A 21 10.43 0.86 -2.06
CA ARG A 21 10.49 -0.42 -1.34
C ARG A 21 11.79 -1.17 -1.55
N LYS A 22 12.36 -1.10 -2.76
CA LYS A 22 13.67 -1.69 -3.06
C LYS A 22 14.80 -0.97 -2.31
N ALA A 23 14.71 0.36 -2.20
CA ALA A 23 15.70 1.16 -1.47
C ALA A 23 15.57 1.07 0.06
N HIS A 24 14.38 0.76 0.58
CA HIS A 24 14.04 0.76 2.01
C HIS A 24 13.44 -0.59 2.45
N SER A 25 14.15 -1.67 2.17
CA SER A 25 13.65 -3.04 2.40
C SER A 25 13.41 -3.38 3.88
N GLU A 26 14.08 -2.67 4.78
CA GLU A 26 13.97 -2.78 6.23
C GLU A 26 12.78 -2.02 6.81
N LYS A 27 12.23 -1.05 6.07
CA LYS A 27 11.09 -0.26 6.53
C LYS A 27 9.79 -1.05 6.42
N LEU A 28 8.92 -0.85 7.40
CA LEU A 28 7.55 -1.34 7.39
C LEU A 28 6.65 -0.19 6.93
N PRO A 29 6.02 -0.28 5.75
CA PRO A 29 5.15 0.79 5.29
C PRO A 29 3.93 0.93 6.20
N ASP A 30 3.68 2.13 6.70
CA ASP A 30 2.46 2.49 7.42
C ASP A 30 1.51 3.26 6.49
N LEU A 31 0.43 2.57 6.10
CA LEU A 31 -0.68 3.04 5.26
C LEU A 31 -2.02 2.86 6.00
N LYS A 32 -2.01 2.90 7.35
CA LYS A 32 -3.21 2.78 8.18
C LYS A 32 -4.22 3.89 7.87
N ASP A 33 -5.49 3.56 7.75
CA ASP A 33 -6.57 4.49 7.39
C ASP A 33 -6.38 5.17 6.01
N ALA A 34 -5.50 4.67 5.13
CA ALA A 34 -5.25 5.29 3.83
C ALA A 34 -6.46 5.13 2.90
N ASP A 35 -6.81 6.20 2.17
CA ASP A 35 -7.78 6.11 1.07
C ASP A 35 -7.05 5.75 -0.24
N LEU A 36 -7.19 4.49 -0.62
CA LEU A 36 -6.61 3.90 -1.82
C LEU A 36 -7.70 3.43 -2.80
N LYS A 37 -8.94 3.91 -2.62
CA LYS A 37 -10.11 3.55 -3.44
C LYS A 37 -9.82 3.74 -4.93
N GLY A 38 -10.13 2.72 -5.73
CA GLY A 38 -10.01 2.75 -7.19
C GLY A 38 -8.59 2.89 -7.73
N LYS A 39 -7.54 2.89 -6.87
CA LYS A 39 -6.17 3.07 -7.35
C LYS A 39 -5.70 1.84 -8.14
N ASN A 40 -4.94 2.09 -9.20
CA ASN A 40 -4.19 1.03 -9.85
C ASN A 40 -2.93 0.72 -9.02
N LEU A 41 -2.97 -0.42 -8.33
CA LEU A 41 -1.90 -0.94 -7.47
C LEU A 41 -1.31 -2.24 -8.03
N TYR A 42 -1.45 -2.46 -9.36
CA TYR A 42 -1.00 -3.66 -10.04
C TYR A 42 0.49 -3.89 -9.78
N GLY A 43 0.84 -5.02 -9.17
CA GLY A 43 2.23 -5.40 -8.90
C GLY A 43 2.91 -4.57 -7.81
N ALA A 44 2.17 -3.82 -7.00
CA ALA A 44 2.73 -3.04 -5.90
C ALA A 44 3.26 -3.94 -4.77
N ASN A 45 4.43 -3.60 -4.23
CA ASN A 45 5.02 -4.30 -3.10
C ASN A 45 4.52 -3.71 -1.77
N PHE A 46 3.46 -4.28 -1.21
CA PHE A 46 2.94 -3.96 0.12
C PHE A 46 3.37 -4.97 1.19
N ARG A 47 4.47 -5.70 0.95
CA ARG A 47 4.97 -6.71 1.89
C ARG A 47 5.20 -6.09 3.27
N ARG A 48 4.60 -6.68 4.29
CA ARG A 48 4.61 -6.22 5.70
C ARG A 48 4.04 -4.81 5.93
N ALA A 49 3.26 -4.28 4.99
CA ALA A 49 2.63 -2.98 5.17
C ALA A 49 1.50 -3.04 6.22
N ASN A 50 1.36 -1.99 7.01
CA ASN A 50 0.16 -1.76 7.80
C ASN A 50 -0.90 -1.07 6.92
N LEU A 51 -1.91 -1.82 6.49
CA LEU A 51 -3.08 -1.36 5.73
C LEU A 51 -4.36 -1.43 6.60
N GLU A 52 -4.20 -1.44 7.93
CA GLU A 52 -5.33 -1.48 8.85
C GLU A 52 -6.30 -0.33 8.53
N ARG A 53 -7.60 -0.64 8.36
CA ARG A 53 -8.66 0.33 8.02
C ARG A 53 -8.45 1.09 6.70
N ALA A 54 -7.53 0.67 5.83
CA ALA A 54 -7.37 1.28 4.51
C ALA A 54 -8.62 1.05 3.65
N ASN A 55 -9.01 2.05 2.87
CA ASN A 55 -10.04 1.91 1.86
C ASN A 55 -9.41 1.44 0.54
N LEU A 56 -9.58 0.17 0.19
CA LEU A 56 -9.09 -0.46 -1.03
C LEU A 56 -10.24 -0.80 -2.00
N GLU A 57 -11.44 -0.25 -1.77
CA GLU A 57 -12.63 -0.47 -2.60
C GLU A 57 -12.29 -0.23 -4.09
N GLY A 58 -12.52 -1.24 -4.92
CA GLY A 58 -12.21 -1.17 -6.36
C GLY A 58 -10.74 -0.97 -6.74
N ALA A 59 -9.77 -1.08 -5.82
CA ALA A 59 -8.35 -0.99 -6.15
C ALA A 59 -7.88 -2.20 -6.97
N VAL A 60 -7.05 -1.97 -7.99
CA VAL A 60 -6.46 -3.05 -8.80
C VAL A 60 -5.25 -3.61 -8.06
N LEU A 61 -5.41 -4.70 -7.32
CA LEU A 61 -4.36 -5.35 -6.53
C LEU A 61 -3.74 -6.58 -7.22
N SER A 62 -4.09 -6.86 -8.48
CA SER A 62 -3.55 -8.02 -9.21
C SER A 62 -2.02 -8.00 -9.18
N THR A 63 -1.41 -9.13 -8.82
CA THR A 63 0.04 -9.32 -8.66
C THR A 63 0.73 -8.50 -7.56
N ALA A 64 -0.02 -7.71 -6.77
CA ALA A 64 0.56 -7.01 -5.62
C ALA A 64 1.06 -8.00 -4.56
N ASP A 65 2.24 -7.74 -3.98
CA ASP A 65 2.74 -8.53 -2.85
C ASP A 65 2.17 -7.96 -1.54
N LEU A 66 1.15 -8.62 -1.00
CA LEU A 66 0.55 -8.30 0.29
C LEU A 66 1.04 -9.25 1.41
N SER A 67 2.12 -9.99 1.18
CA SER A 67 2.63 -10.96 2.15
C SER A 67 2.92 -10.29 3.49
N PHE A 68 2.33 -10.82 4.56
CA PHE A 68 2.43 -10.30 5.92
C PHE A 68 1.86 -8.88 6.13
N ALA A 69 1.10 -8.34 5.18
CA ALA A 69 0.42 -7.06 5.38
C ALA A 69 -0.69 -7.20 6.43
N ASN A 70 -0.86 -6.18 7.28
CA ASN A 70 -2.01 -6.08 8.16
C ASN A 70 -3.18 -5.45 7.39
N LEU A 71 -4.18 -6.24 7.04
CA LEU A 71 -5.40 -5.80 6.35
C LEU A 71 -6.62 -5.75 7.28
N SER A 72 -6.42 -5.78 8.60
CA SER A 72 -7.52 -5.73 9.56
C SER A 72 -8.41 -4.52 9.29
N TRP A 73 -9.71 -4.76 9.13
CA TRP A 73 -10.71 -3.72 8.84
C TRP A 73 -10.54 -2.96 7.52
N ALA A 74 -9.66 -3.41 6.62
CA ALA A 74 -9.56 -2.81 5.29
C ALA A 74 -10.86 -3.04 4.50
N ASN A 75 -11.33 -2.02 3.79
CA ASN A 75 -12.46 -2.15 2.88
C ASN A 75 -11.96 -2.66 1.53
N LEU A 76 -12.34 -3.89 1.14
CA LEU A 76 -11.93 -4.54 -0.11
C LEU A 76 -13.10 -4.75 -1.09
N SER A 77 -14.30 -4.33 -0.70
CA SER A 77 -15.55 -4.59 -1.44
C SER A 77 -15.69 -3.74 -2.71
#